data_AF-A0A501PH67-F1
#
_entry.id   AF-A0A501PH67-F1
#
_cell.length_a   1.000
_cell.length_b   1.000
_cell.length_c   1.000
_cell.angle_alpha   90.00
_cell.angle_beta   90.00
_cell.angle_gamma   90.00
#
_symmetry.space_group_name_H-M   'P 1'
#
loop_
_entity.id
_entity.type
_entity.pdbx_description
1 polymer ?
#
loop_
_entity_poly.entity_id
_entity_poly.type
_entity_poly.pdbx_seq_one_letter_code
_entity_poly.pdbx_strand_id
1 'polypeptide(L)'
;MLREFFEYLLTPAEPAVKALGYLRESISIESRHRRCREAWREHLENSRRQILSAAETLKPGSHIVIMGSGALHDVPVEGLRERGLRLSLVDIVHLPAVRKRYGRDDHIHFVTVDVTGKAANIFAPKSAGNGSPPALDLAAPPDLVVSLNILSQLALLPLKYLEKMGEKVPPDFAEEIMLAHLDWLAGFGCPVALVSDFERLYAEKDDVLEHEEALPDKVARKLGRPEQDWVWRIAPAGELDRKIEVRHRVGFWRPDAGR
;
A
#
# COMPACT_ATOMS: atom_id res chain seq x y z
N MET A 1 1.72 -13.80 -18.49
CA MET A 1 1.92 -13.14 -19.81
C MET A 1 0.62 -12.81 -20.54
N LEU A 2 -0.18 -13.76 -21.07
CA LEU A 2 -1.42 -13.40 -21.81
C LEU A 2 -2.51 -12.76 -20.93
N ARG A 3 -2.81 -13.35 -19.76
CA ARG A 3 -3.80 -12.79 -18.82
C ARG A 3 -3.43 -11.40 -18.31
N GLU A 4 -2.15 -11.19 -18.01
CA GLU A 4 -1.60 -9.90 -17.56
C GLU A 4 -1.68 -8.83 -18.66
N PHE A 5 -1.49 -9.24 -19.93
CA PHE A 5 -1.65 -8.35 -21.08
C PHE A 5 -3.11 -7.89 -21.24
N PHE A 6 -4.09 -8.80 -21.13
CA PHE A 6 -5.50 -8.44 -21.15
C PHE A 6 -5.89 -7.57 -19.96
N GLU A 7 -5.38 -7.87 -18.77
CA GLU A 7 -5.63 -7.06 -17.58
C GLU A 7 -5.07 -5.63 -17.73
N TYR A 8 -3.89 -5.49 -18.33
CA TYR A 8 -3.30 -4.18 -18.65
C TYR A 8 -4.14 -3.40 -19.67
N LEU A 9 -4.66 -4.05 -20.70
CA LEU A 9 -5.50 -3.40 -21.72
C LEU A 9 -6.87 -3.00 -21.17
N LEU A 10 -7.49 -3.86 -20.36
CA LEU A 10 -8.86 -3.71 -19.89
C LEU A 10 -8.99 -2.84 -18.64
N THR A 11 -7.89 -2.56 -17.93
CA THR A 11 -7.92 -1.67 -16.76
C THR A 11 -7.81 -0.21 -17.22
N PRO A 12 -8.87 0.61 -17.05
CA PRO A 12 -8.76 2.04 -17.27
C PRO A 12 -7.79 2.61 -16.25
N ALA A 13 -6.82 3.39 -16.72
CA ALA A 13 -5.88 4.10 -15.87
C ALA A 13 -5.41 5.35 -16.59
N GLU A 14 -5.20 6.42 -15.83
CA GLU A 14 -4.71 7.67 -16.37
C GLU A 14 -3.32 7.51 -17.03
N PRO A 15 -2.96 8.38 -18.00
CA PRO A 15 -1.66 8.29 -18.67
C PRO A 15 -0.48 8.27 -17.71
N ALA A 16 -0.48 9.11 -16.67
CA ALA A 16 0.56 9.15 -15.64
C ALA A 16 0.68 7.81 -14.90
N VAL A 17 -0.44 7.22 -14.49
CA VAL A 17 -0.49 5.92 -13.80
C VAL A 17 0.11 4.80 -14.65
N LYS A 18 -0.16 4.80 -15.96
CA LYS A 18 0.43 3.81 -16.89
C LYS A 18 1.92 4.08 -17.15
N ALA A 19 2.30 5.34 -17.31
CA ALA A 19 3.67 5.74 -17.65
C ALA A 19 4.65 5.48 -16.50
N LEU A 20 4.27 5.81 -15.27
CA LEU A 20 5.06 5.53 -14.07
C LEU A 20 5.08 4.04 -13.69
N GLY A 21 4.19 3.24 -14.29
CA GLY A 21 4.21 1.78 -14.17
C GLY A 21 3.32 1.21 -13.07
N TYR A 22 2.51 2.01 -12.38
CA TYR A 22 1.62 1.55 -11.31
C TYR A 22 0.70 0.41 -11.76
N LEU A 23 0.06 0.53 -12.92
CA LEU A 23 -0.81 -0.54 -13.43
C LEU A 23 -0.05 -1.86 -13.65
N ARG A 24 1.18 -1.77 -14.17
CA ARG A 24 2.03 -2.96 -14.38
C ARG A 24 2.42 -3.58 -13.04
N GLU A 25 2.71 -2.75 -12.04
CA GLU A 25 3.07 -3.21 -10.71
C GLU A 25 1.90 -3.92 -10.02
N SER A 26 0.69 -3.34 -10.04
CA SER A 26 -0.51 -3.99 -9.48
C SER A 26 -0.78 -5.36 -10.10
N ILE A 27 -0.59 -5.50 -11.42
CA ILE A 27 -0.74 -6.78 -12.13
C ILE A 27 0.38 -7.76 -11.74
N SER A 28 1.61 -7.28 -11.57
CA SER A 28 2.75 -8.10 -11.15
C SER A 28 2.57 -8.64 -9.74
N ILE A 29 2.09 -7.81 -8.80
CA ILE A 29 1.77 -8.19 -7.42
C ILE A 29 0.69 -9.27 -7.42
N GLU A 30 -0.40 -9.07 -8.15
CA GLU A 30 -1.48 -10.06 -8.26
C GLU A 30 -0.98 -11.39 -8.86
N SER A 31 -0.10 -11.32 -9.86
CA SER A 31 0.52 -12.51 -10.44
C SER A 31 1.43 -13.25 -9.46
N ARG A 32 2.25 -12.52 -8.70
CA ARG A 32 3.14 -13.08 -7.67
C ARG A 32 2.33 -13.68 -6.52
N HIS A 33 1.29 -13.00 -6.05
CA HIS A 33 0.39 -13.56 -5.04
C HIS A 33 -0.15 -14.93 -5.44
N ARG A 34 -0.56 -15.12 -6.70
CA ARG A 34 -1.04 -16.43 -7.17
C ARG A 34 0.02 -17.53 -7.09
N ARG A 35 1.28 -17.22 -7.41
CA ARG A 35 2.39 -18.20 -7.35
C ARG A 35 2.86 -18.44 -5.92
N CYS A 36 2.90 -17.39 -5.10
CA CYS A 36 3.44 -17.40 -3.74
C CYS A 36 2.36 -17.48 -2.66
N ARG A 37 1.13 -17.90 -3.02
CA ARG A 37 -0.04 -17.88 -2.13
C ARG A 37 0.22 -18.51 -0.76
N GLU A 38 0.85 -19.68 -0.73
CA GLU A 38 1.19 -20.37 0.52
C GLU A 38 2.21 -19.58 1.35
N ALA A 39 3.24 -19.05 0.72
CA ALA A 39 4.29 -18.27 1.39
C ALA A 39 3.75 -16.92 1.93
N TRP A 40 2.73 -16.35 1.29
CA TRP A 40 2.12 -15.08 1.69
C TRP A 40 1.04 -15.25 2.76
N ARG A 41 0.55 -16.48 3.01
CA ARG A 41 -0.59 -16.76 3.88
C ARG A 41 -0.46 -16.09 5.25
N GLU A 42 0.68 -16.28 5.92
CA GLU A 42 0.94 -15.71 7.24
C GLU A 42 0.90 -14.18 7.23
N HIS A 43 1.52 -13.54 6.23
CA HIS A 43 1.49 -12.08 6.09
C HIS A 43 0.06 -11.56 5.88
N LEU A 44 -0.74 -12.22 5.04
CA LEU A 44 -2.13 -11.83 4.79
C LEU A 44 -3.00 -12.05 6.03
N GLU A 45 -2.84 -13.17 6.74
CA GLU A 45 -3.57 -13.45 7.99
C GLU A 45 -3.21 -12.44 9.09
N ASN A 46 -1.93 -12.11 9.25
CA ASN A 46 -1.47 -11.13 10.23
C ASN A 46 -2.02 -9.73 9.89
N SER A 47 -1.92 -9.28 8.64
CA SER A 47 -2.45 -7.98 8.20
C SER A 47 -3.95 -7.87 8.47
N ARG A 48 -4.72 -8.89 8.06
CA ARG A 48 -6.17 -8.96 8.32
C ARG A 48 -6.51 -8.90 9.80
N ARG A 49 -5.77 -9.65 10.63
CA ARG A 49 -5.96 -9.65 12.09
C ARG A 49 -5.72 -8.28 12.70
N GLN A 50 -4.67 -7.57 12.29
CA GLN A 50 -4.38 -6.24 12.82
C GLN A 50 -5.43 -5.21 12.40
N ILE A 51 -5.93 -5.28 11.15
CA ILE A 51 -7.02 -4.41 10.68
C ILE A 51 -8.29 -4.65 11.50
N LEU A 52 -8.66 -5.91 11.74
CA LEU A 52 -9.81 -6.25 12.59
C LEU A 52 -9.64 -5.76 14.03
N SER A 53 -8.44 -5.88 14.60
CA SER A 53 -8.14 -5.35 15.94
C SER A 53 -8.21 -3.82 15.98
N ALA A 54 -7.72 -3.12 14.96
CA ALA A 54 -7.84 -1.66 14.87
C ALA A 54 -9.31 -1.20 14.79
N ALA A 55 -10.18 -2.01 14.15
CA ALA A 55 -11.60 -1.75 14.05
C ALA A 55 -12.41 -2.24 15.26
N GLU A 56 -11.81 -2.90 16.26
CA GLU A 56 -12.52 -3.70 17.26
C GLU A 56 -13.58 -2.90 18.04
N THR A 57 -13.29 -1.65 18.38
CA THR A 57 -14.18 -0.79 19.18
C THR A 57 -15.21 -0.01 18.34
N LEU A 58 -15.13 -0.09 17.01
CA LEU A 58 -16.04 0.62 16.12
C LEU A 58 -17.44 0.02 16.16
N LYS A 59 -18.44 0.89 16.03
CA LYS A 59 -19.85 0.50 16.03
C LYS A 59 -20.31 0.18 14.60
N PRO A 60 -21.36 -0.64 14.42
CA PRO A 60 -22.00 -0.77 13.12
C PRO A 60 -22.37 0.60 12.53
N GLY A 61 -22.12 0.80 11.25
CA GLY A 61 -22.28 2.07 10.55
C GLY A 61 -21.02 2.95 10.53
N SER A 62 -19.99 2.63 11.33
CA SER A 62 -18.71 3.34 11.28
C SER A 62 -18.02 3.18 9.93
N HIS A 63 -17.27 4.21 9.54
CA HIS A 63 -16.59 4.31 8.26
C HIS A 63 -15.08 4.10 8.39
N ILE A 64 -14.55 3.12 7.67
CA ILE A 64 -13.11 2.83 7.58
C ILE A 64 -12.59 3.21 6.21
N VAL A 65 -11.48 3.96 6.19
CA VAL A 65 -10.71 4.21 4.97
C VAL A 65 -9.52 3.26 4.94
N ILE A 66 -9.34 2.52 3.85
CA ILE A 66 -8.18 1.64 3.63
C ILE A 66 -7.39 2.16 2.44
N MET A 67 -6.21 2.71 2.71
CA MET A 67 -5.26 3.23 1.72
C MET A 67 -4.28 2.14 1.30
N GLY A 68 -4.05 2.02 -0.01
CA GLY A 68 -3.27 0.90 -0.54
C GLY A 68 -4.08 -0.38 -0.64
N SER A 69 -5.40 -0.26 -0.87
CA SER A 69 -6.31 -1.40 -0.82
C SER A 69 -6.06 -2.44 -1.92
N GLY A 70 -5.42 -2.06 -3.03
CA GLY A 70 -4.97 -2.93 -4.11
C GLY A 70 -5.96 -4.02 -4.52
N ALA A 71 -5.52 -5.27 -4.43
CA ALA A 71 -6.32 -6.45 -4.78
C ALA A 71 -7.17 -7.00 -3.61
N LEU A 72 -7.14 -6.34 -2.44
CA LEU A 72 -7.84 -6.70 -1.19
C LEU A 72 -7.41 -8.04 -0.58
N HIS A 73 -6.21 -8.53 -0.89
CA HIS A 73 -5.74 -9.81 -0.32
C HIS A 73 -5.50 -9.71 1.18
N ASP A 74 -4.96 -8.60 1.65
CA ASP A 74 -4.65 -8.29 3.05
C ASP A 74 -5.82 -7.61 3.79
N VAL A 75 -6.89 -7.24 3.08
CA VAL A 75 -8.08 -6.61 3.66
C VAL A 75 -9.10 -7.69 4.11
N PRO A 76 -9.56 -7.68 5.37
CA PRO A 76 -10.58 -8.60 5.87
C PRO A 76 -11.99 -8.13 5.50
N VAL A 77 -12.28 -7.96 4.20
CA VAL A 77 -13.51 -7.34 3.70
C VAL A 77 -14.77 -7.96 4.33
N GLU A 78 -14.90 -9.29 4.30
CA GLU A 78 -16.08 -9.96 4.86
C GLU A 78 -16.19 -9.75 6.38
N GLY A 79 -15.08 -9.84 7.12
CA GLY A 79 -15.09 -9.63 8.57
C GLY A 79 -15.44 -8.18 8.97
N LEU A 80 -15.08 -7.20 8.14
CA LEU A 80 -15.50 -5.81 8.37
C LEU A 80 -16.98 -5.59 7.99
N ARG A 81 -17.44 -6.23 6.92
CA ARG A 81 -18.86 -6.18 6.48
C ARG A 81 -19.81 -6.83 7.48
N GLU A 82 -19.44 -7.99 8.03
CA GLU A 82 -20.21 -8.69 9.06
C GLU A 82 -20.38 -7.85 10.34
N ARG A 83 -19.44 -6.93 10.59
CA ARG A 83 -19.52 -5.95 11.69
C ARG A 83 -20.33 -4.70 11.34
N GLY A 84 -20.90 -4.64 10.14
CA GLY A 84 -21.71 -3.52 9.64
C GLY A 84 -20.89 -2.27 9.30
N LEU A 85 -19.59 -2.42 9.01
CA LEU A 85 -18.71 -1.29 8.74
C LEU A 85 -18.75 -0.91 7.25
N ARG A 86 -18.68 0.39 6.98
CA ARG A 86 -18.56 0.94 5.62
C ARG A 86 -17.09 1.13 5.27
N LEU A 87 -16.70 0.84 4.04
CA LEU A 87 -15.32 0.85 3.57
C LEU A 87 -15.16 1.85 2.42
N SER A 88 -14.20 2.77 2.55
CA SER A 88 -13.61 3.46 1.40
C SER A 88 -12.28 2.81 1.06
N LEU A 89 -12.22 2.15 -0.10
CA LEU A 89 -11.05 1.48 -0.64
C LEU A 89 -10.29 2.46 -1.52
N VAL A 90 -9.15 2.93 -1.03
CA VAL A 90 -8.33 3.95 -1.66
C VAL A 90 -7.11 3.29 -2.28
N ASP A 91 -6.93 3.46 -3.58
CA ASP A 91 -5.76 2.99 -4.32
C ASP A 91 -5.59 3.77 -5.62
N ILE A 92 -4.37 3.84 -6.15
CA ILE A 92 -4.10 4.44 -7.46
C ILE A 92 -4.59 3.54 -8.60
N VAL A 93 -4.70 2.22 -8.37
CA VAL A 93 -5.19 1.24 -9.35
C VAL A 93 -6.11 0.21 -8.67
N HIS A 94 -7.35 0.14 -9.16
CA HIS A 94 -8.28 -0.93 -8.81
C HIS A 94 -8.50 -1.86 -10.00
N LEU A 95 -7.94 -3.08 -9.94
CA LEU A 95 -8.05 -4.05 -11.01
C LEU A 95 -9.52 -4.46 -11.26
N PRO A 96 -9.92 -4.75 -12.52
CA PRO A 96 -11.30 -5.08 -12.86
C PRO A 96 -11.89 -6.24 -12.06
N ALA A 97 -11.06 -7.22 -11.66
CA ALA A 97 -11.49 -8.35 -10.85
C ALA A 97 -12.05 -7.91 -9.48
N VAL A 98 -11.40 -6.95 -8.83
CA VAL A 98 -11.82 -6.41 -7.53
C VAL A 98 -13.11 -5.61 -7.68
N ARG A 99 -13.16 -4.73 -8.70
CA ARG A 99 -14.37 -3.94 -9.00
C ARG A 99 -15.55 -4.82 -9.37
N LYS A 100 -15.34 -5.91 -10.11
CA LYS A 100 -16.41 -6.87 -10.44
C LYS A 100 -16.94 -7.57 -9.19
N ARG A 101 -16.05 -7.87 -8.23
CA ARG A 101 -16.42 -8.57 -6.99
C ARG A 101 -17.18 -7.68 -6.01
N TYR A 102 -16.79 -6.42 -5.86
CA TYR A 102 -17.28 -5.54 -4.79
C TYR A 102 -17.94 -4.25 -5.26
N GLY A 103 -17.90 -3.91 -6.55
CA GLY A 103 -18.38 -2.63 -7.07
C GLY A 103 -19.91 -2.43 -7.09
N ARG A 104 -20.68 -3.40 -6.60
CA ARG A 104 -22.14 -3.29 -6.40
C ARG A 104 -22.52 -3.38 -4.92
N ASP A 105 -21.55 -3.31 -4.04
CA ASP A 105 -21.76 -3.38 -2.60
C ASP A 105 -21.97 -1.97 -2.03
N ASP A 106 -23.14 -1.72 -1.45
CA ASP A 106 -23.50 -0.41 -0.90
C ASP A 106 -22.65 -0.01 0.33
N HIS A 107 -21.93 -0.96 0.94
CA HIS A 107 -20.98 -0.69 2.01
C HIS A 107 -19.57 -0.39 1.51
N ILE A 108 -19.28 -0.49 0.21
CA ILE A 108 -17.94 -0.33 -0.35
C ILE A 108 -17.93 0.80 -1.38
N HIS A 109 -17.12 1.83 -1.10
CA HIS A 109 -16.83 2.93 -1.99
C HIS A 109 -15.39 2.82 -2.51
N PHE A 110 -15.18 2.93 -3.82
CA PHE A 110 -13.84 2.90 -4.43
C PHE A 110 -13.36 4.31 -4.73
N VAL A 111 -12.25 4.72 -4.11
CA VAL A 111 -11.62 6.02 -4.30
C VAL A 111 -10.32 5.80 -5.08
N THR A 112 -10.34 6.08 -6.39
CA THR A 112 -9.16 5.89 -7.24
C THR A 112 -8.33 7.16 -7.28
N VAL A 113 -7.20 7.17 -6.57
CA VAL A 113 -6.37 8.37 -6.42
C VAL A 113 -4.93 8.01 -6.07
N ASP A 114 -3.99 8.81 -6.57
CA ASP A 114 -2.62 8.81 -6.08
C ASP A 114 -2.56 9.51 -4.71
N VAL A 115 -2.35 8.74 -3.64
CA VAL A 115 -2.27 9.27 -2.26
C VAL A 115 -1.08 10.19 -2.03
N THR A 116 -0.07 10.20 -2.91
CA THR A 116 1.04 11.16 -2.84
C THR A 116 0.72 12.49 -3.51
N GLY A 117 -0.23 12.50 -4.45
CA GLY A 117 -0.52 13.62 -5.34
C GLY A 117 0.62 14.02 -6.29
N LYS A 118 1.65 13.17 -6.47
CA LYS A 118 2.86 13.50 -7.25
C LYS A 118 2.87 12.88 -8.64
N ALA A 119 2.18 11.77 -8.89
CA ALA A 119 2.30 11.00 -10.13
C ALA A 119 2.02 11.83 -11.39
N ALA A 120 0.94 12.62 -11.38
CA ALA A 120 0.58 13.48 -12.50
C ALA A 120 1.63 14.58 -12.76
N ASN A 121 2.12 15.21 -11.69
CA ASN A 121 3.16 16.25 -11.76
C ASN A 121 4.50 15.70 -12.26
N ILE A 122 4.89 14.50 -11.82
CA ILE A 122 6.11 13.83 -12.28
C ILE A 122 6.01 13.47 -13.76
N PHE A 123 4.85 12.97 -14.19
CA PHE A 123 4.62 12.63 -15.60
C PHE A 123 4.59 13.87 -16.51
N ALA A 124 3.98 14.97 -16.04
CA ALA A 124 3.83 16.21 -16.79
C ALA A 124 3.97 17.43 -15.84
N PRO A 125 5.19 18.01 -15.70
CA PRO A 125 5.53 19.07 -14.73
C PRO A 125 4.83 20.45 -14.85
N LYS A 126 3.69 20.52 -15.52
CA LYS A 126 2.83 21.71 -15.64
C LYS A 126 1.39 21.44 -15.18
N SER A 127 1.11 20.26 -14.66
CA SER A 127 -0.17 19.95 -14.02
C SER A 127 -0.26 20.73 -12.70
N ALA A 128 -1.40 21.37 -12.45
CA ALA A 128 -1.57 22.39 -11.42
C ALA A 128 -1.56 21.87 -9.96
N GLY A 129 -1.11 20.64 -9.72
CA GLY A 129 -1.06 20.03 -8.39
C GLY A 129 0.12 20.57 -7.58
N ASN A 130 -0.08 20.71 -6.27
CA ASN A 130 0.97 21.09 -5.31
C ASN A 130 1.91 19.93 -4.92
N GLY A 131 1.68 18.71 -5.44
CA GLY A 131 2.49 17.54 -5.13
C GLY A 131 2.34 17.07 -3.68
N SER A 132 1.22 17.40 -3.03
CA SER A 132 0.86 16.97 -1.68
C SER A 132 -0.23 15.90 -1.72
N PRO A 133 -0.38 15.07 -0.68
CA PRO A 133 -1.50 14.15 -0.55
C PRO A 133 -2.86 14.84 -0.78
N PRO A 134 -3.74 14.28 -1.61
CA PRO A 134 -4.97 14.94 -2.02
C PRO A 134 -6.07 14.84 -0.96
N ALA A 135 -7.09 15.70 -1.08
CA ALA A 135 -8.35 15.45 -0.40
C ALA A 135 -9.01 14.19 -0.98
N LEU A 136 -9.55 13.34 -0.11
CA LEU A 136 -10.25 12.13 -0.52
C LEU A 136 -11.73 12.42 -0.74
N ASP A 137 -12.28 11.91 -1.85
CA ASP A 137 -13.72 11.90 -2.12
C ASP A 137 -14.41 10.80 -1.31
N LEU A 138 -14.60 11.07 -0.01
CA LEU A 138 -15.20 10.16 0.96
C LEU A 138 -16.69 10.42 1.10
N ALA A 139 -17.48 9.34 1.20
CA ALA A 139 -18.93 9.44 1.44
C ALA A 139 -19.29 9.97 2.84
N ALA A 140 -18.35 9.87 3.81
CA ALA A 140 -18.50 10.35 5.18
C ALA A 140 -17.11 10.54 5.82
N PRO A 141 -16.99 11.33 6.91
CA PRO A 141 -15.76 11.36 7.71
C PRO A 141 -15.37 9.94 8.18
N PRO A 142 -14.08 9.58 8.19
CA PRO A 142 -13.64 8.28 8.68
C PRO A 142 -13.65 8.21 10.22
N ASP A 143 -14.00 7.05 10.75
CA ASP A 143 -13.81 6.67 12.16
C ASP A 143 -12.49 5.92 12.38
N LEU A 144 -11.88 5.42 11.31
CA LEU A 144 -10.55 4.78 11.29
C LEU A 144 -9.93 4.93 9.90
N VAL A 145 -8.65 5.27 9.86
CA VAL A 145 -7.83 5.22 8.64
C VAL A 145 -6.78 4.13 8.77
N VAL A 146 -6.67 3.30 7.74
CA VAL A 146 -5.64 2.25 7.63
C VAL A 146 -4.73 2.56 6.45
N SER A 147 -3.45 2.81 6.70
CA SER A 147 -2.41 2.82 5.66
C SER A 147 -1.83 1.41 5.52
N LEU A 148 -2.24 0.69 4.47
CA LEU A 148 -1.99 -0.74 4.34
C LEU A 148 -0.87 -1.03 3.34
N ASN A 149 0.30 -1.34 3.89
CA ASN A 149 1.47 -1.87 3.16
C ASN A 149 1.91 -1.03 1.96
N ILE A 150 1.82 0.30 2.05
CA ILE A 150 2.19 1.22 0.96
C ILE A 150 3.31 2.20 1.31
N LEU A 151 3.58 2.48 2.60
CA LEU A 151 4.48 3.57 3.00
C LEU A 151 5.87 3.46 2.35
N SER A 152 6.55 2.33 2.52
CA SER A 152 7.87 2.04 1.93
C SER A 152 7.88 2.04 0.38
N GLN A 153 6.69 1.95 -0.24
CA GLN A 153 6.51 1.78 -1.68
C GLN A 153 6.19 3.10 -2.41
N LEU A 154 5.70 4.11 -1.69
CA LEU A 154 5.19 5.35 -2.26
C LEU A 154 6.18 6.03 -3.22
N ALA A 155 7.48 5.96 -2.92
CA ALA A 155 8.53 6.59 -3.71
C ALA A 155 9.13 5.69 -4.81
N LEU A 156 8.92 4.37 -4.77
CA LEU A 156 9.66 3.42 -5.62
C LEU A 156 9.43 3.64 -7.12
N LEU A 157 8.15 3.70 -7.55
CA LEU A 157 7.81 3.92 -8.96
C LEU A 157 8.09 5.35 -9.44
N PRO A 158 7.79 6.40 -8.65
CA PRO A 158 8.25 7.75 -8.93
C PRO A 158 9.77 7.86 -9.18
N LEU A 159 10.59 7.31 -8.28
CA LEU A 159 12.05 7.31 -8.39
C LEU A 159 12.51 6.62 -9.65
N LYS A 160 12.05 5.38 -9.87
CA LYS A 160 12.38 4.58 -11.05
C LYS A 160 12.03 5.29 -12.35
N TYR A 161 10.91 6.03 -12.38
CA TYR A 161 10.52 6.81 -13.54
C TYR A 161 11.46 8.00 -13.77
N LEU A 162 11.75 8.78 -12.73
CA LEU A 162 12.64 9.95 -12.82
C LEU A 162 14.06 9.55 -13.24
N GLU A 163 14.61 8.46 -12.67
CA GLU A 163 15.90 7.89 -13.06
C GLU A 163 15.92 7.50 -14.54
N LYS A 164 14.86 6.84 -15.03
CA LYS A 164 14.73 6.47 -16.44
C LYS A 164 14.70 7.69 -17.36
N MET A 165 14.15 8.81 -16.90
CA MET A 165 14.11 10.07 -17.63
C MET A 165 15.45 10.83 -17.56
N GLY A 166 16.41 10.37 -16.76
CA GLY A 166 17.68 11.06 -16.54
C GLY A 166 17.55 12.31 -15.66
N GLU A 167 16.45 12.42 -14.91
CA GLU A 167 16.19 13.56 -14.04
C GLU A 167 17.04 13.47 -12.77
N LYS A 168 17.51 14.62 -12.28
CA LYS A 168 18.20 14.69 -10.99
C LYS A 168 17.18 14.66 -9.87
N VAL A 169 17.19 13.57 -9.10
CA VAL A 169 16.33 13.42 -7.92
C VAL A 169 17.10 13.85 -6.66
N PRO A 170 16.50 14.66 -5.78
CA PRO A 170 17.04 14.90 -4.44
C PRO A 170 17.25 13.59 -3.66
N PRO A 171 18.34 13.46 -2.88
CA PRO A 171 18.63 12.22 -2.14
C PRO A 171 17.59 11.90 -1.06
N ASP A 172 16.85 12.90 -0.59
CA ASP A 172 15.80 12.81 0.42
C ASP A 172 14.38 12.63 -0.17
N PHE A 173 14.23 12.54 -1.49
CA PHE A 173 12.91 12.46 -2.15
C PHE A 173 12.00 11.35 -1.60
N ALA A 174 12.55 10.16 -1.34
CA ALA A 174 11.79 9.06 -0.74
C ALA A 174 11.37 9.36 0.70
N GLU A 175 12.29 9.90 1.51
CA GLU A 175 12.05 10.29 2.89
C GLU A 175 10.96 11.37 2.97
N GLU A 176 11.01 12.38 2.09
CA GLU A 176 10.01 13.45 2.02
C GLU A 176 8.61 12.93 1.67
N ILE A 177 8.49 12.02 0.70
CA ILE A 177 7.19 11.40 0.35
C ILE A 177 6.61 10.64 1.54
N MET A 178 7.44 9.84 2.20
CA MET A 178 7.00 9.02 3.34
C MET A 178 6.61 9.89 4.53
N LEU A 179 7.40 10.93 4.85
CA LEU A 179 7.07 11.88 5.92
C LEU A 179 5.78 12.66 5.62
N ALA A 180 5.60 13.14 4.39
CA ALA A 180 4.38 13.82 3.99
C ALA A 180 3.14 12.93 4.11
N HIS A 181 3.26 11.63 3.80
CA HIS A 181 2.18 10.67 4.01
C HIS A 181 1.88 10.46 5.49
N LEU A 182 2.90 10.33 6.34
CA LEU A 182 2.70 10.21 7.80
C LEU A 182 2.06 11.48 8.40
N ASP A 183 2.48 12.66 7.95
CA ASP A 183 1.88 13.94 8.37
C ASP A 183 0.42 14.05 7.91
N TRP A 184 0.12 13.59 6.69
CA TRP A 184 -1.24 13.55 6.18
C TRP A 184 -2.13 12.58 6.97
N LEU A 185 -1.62 11.40 7.32
CA LEU A 185 -2.30 10.45 8.19
C LEU A 185 -2.59 11.06 9.58
N ALA A 186 -1.63 11.76 10.17
CA ALA A 186 -1.80 12.44 11.46
C ALA A 186 -2.85 13.56 11.43
N GLY A 187 -3.13 14.12 10.23
CA GLY A 187 -4.16 15.14 10.04
C GLY A 187 -5.59 14.61 10.09
N PHE A 188 -5.82 13.29 10.06
CA PHE A 188 -7.16 12.73 10.22
C PHE A 188 -7.61 12.83 11.69
N GLY A 189 -8.82 13.37 11.90
CA GLY A 189 -9.42 13.52 13.23
C GLY A 189 -9.91 12.21 13.89
N CYS A 190 -9.37 11.07 13.49
CA CYS A 190 -9.73 9.74 13.95
C CYS A 190 -8.48 8.87 14.19
N PRO A 191 -8.59 7.72 14.87
CA PRO A 191 -7.50 6.76 14.97
C PRO A 191 -6.92 6.36 13.60
N VAL A 192 -5.61 6.11 13.58
CA VAL A 192 -4.85 5.61 12.42
C VAL A 192 -4.22 4.27 12.77
N ALA A 193 -4.25 3.35 11.82
CA ALA A 193 -3.48 2.13 11.83
C ALA A 193 -2.57 2.06 10.60
N LEU A 194 -1.36 1.55 10.76
CA LEU A 194 -0.38 1.45 9.69
C LEU A 194 0.24 0.06 9.66
N VAL A 195 0.29 -0.53 8.46
CA VAL A 195 1.09 -1.72 8.16
C VAL A 195 2.13 -1.33 7.12
N SER A 196 3.39 -1.68 7.32
CA SER A 196 4.47 -1.42 6.35
C SER A 196 5.63 -2.36 6.60
N ASP A 197 6.34 -2.74 5.54
CA ASP A 197 7.71 -3.23 5.70
C ASP A 197 8.63 -2.13 6.21
N PHE A 198 9.61 -2.54 7.02
CA PHE A 198 10.67 -1.68 7.54
C PHE A 198 12.07 -2.23 7.30
N GLU A 199 12.22 -3.52 7.01
CA GLU A 199 13.49 -4.12 6.56
C GLU A 199 13.24 -5.08 5.39
N ARG A 200 14.23 -5.22 4.51
CA ARG A 200 14.28 -6.22 3.43
C ARG A 200 15.53 -7.05 3.59
N LEU A 201 15.37 -8.36 3.54
CA LEU A 201 16.42 -9.35 3.74
C LEU A 201 16.47 -10.25 2.52
N TYR A 202 17.66 -10.40 1.95
CA TYR A 202 17.96 -11.38 0.91
C TYR A 202 18.74 -12.50 1.56
N ALA A 203 18.18 -13.71 1.55
CA ALA A 203 18.75 -14.84 2.27
C ALA A 203 18.91 -16.07 1.37
N GLU A 204 19.99 -16.82 1.56
CA GLU A 204 20.12 -18.19 1.07
C GLU A 204 19.99 -19.13 2.28
N LYS A 205 18.87 -19.86 2.38
CA LYS A 205 18.53 -20.67 3.56
C LYS A 205 18.44 -19.81 4.84
N ASP A 206 19.30 -20.06 5.81
CA ASP A 206 19.33 -19.36 7.10
C ASP A 206 20.33 -18.19 7.10
N ASP A 207 21.15 -18.05 6.07
CA ASP A 207 22.18 -17.01 5.96
C ASP A 207 21.61 -15.77 5.26
N VAL A 208 21.61 -14.64 5.97
CA VAL A 208 21.28 -13.32 5.40
C VAL A 208 22.49 -12.80 4.64
N LEU A 209 22.34 -12.62 3.33
CA LEU A 209 23.39 -12.13 2.44
C LEU A 209 23.39 -10.61 2.31
N GLU A 210 22.20 -10.02 2.30
CA GLU A 210 22.00 -8.58 2.16
C GLU A 210 20.81 -8.14 3.01
N HIS A 211 20.95 -6.96 3.62
CA HIS A 211 19.95 -6.32 4.46
C HIS A 211 19.83 -4.85 4.04
N GLU A 212 18.60 -4.45 3.75
CA GLU A 212 18.25 -3.07 3.40
C GLU A 212 17.19 -2.56 4.38
N GLU A 213 17.34 -1.30 4.81
CA GLU A 213 16.29 -0.57 5.50
C GLU A 213 15.22 -0.14 4.50
N ALA A 214 13.97 -0.50 4.74
CA ALA A 214 12.85 -0.09 3.88
C ALA A 214 12.32 1.31 4.23
N LEU A 215 12.64 1.80 5.42
CA LEU A 215 12.25 3.11 5.92
C LEU A 215 13.49 3.96 6.19
N PRO A 216 13.60 5.18 5.63
CA PRO A 216 14.65 6.11 6.00
C PRO A 216 14.66 6.45 7.49
N ASP A 217 15.82 6.78 8.04
CA ASP A 217 16.05 7.05 9.46
C ASP A 217 15.00 7.97 10.10
N LYS A 218 14.62 9.08 9.46
CA LYS A 218 13.63 10.00 10.05
C LYS A 218 12.24 9.39 10.07
N VAL A 219 11.88 8.60 9.06
CA VAL A 219 10.59 7.89 8.97
C VAL A 219 10.52 6.83 10.06
N ALA A 220 11.57 6.01 10.20
CA ALA A 220 11.66 4.98 11.23
C ALA A 220 11.57 5.58 12.65
N ARG A 221 12.30 6.68 12.91
CA ARG A 221 12.22 7.39 14.20
C ARG A 221 10.83 7.97 14.48
N LYS A 222 10.14 8.48 13.47
CA LYS A 222 8.79 9.03 13.60
C LYS A 222 7.74 7.96 13.91
N LEU A 223 7.86 6.77 13.32
CA LEU A 223 6.97 5.65 13.61
C LEU A 223 7.29 4.97 14.95
N GLY A 224 8.56 4.97 15.36
CA GLY A 224 9.00 4.21 16.52
C GLY A 224 8.88 2.70 16.31
N ARG A 225 8.89 1.95 17.42
CA ARG A 225 8.82 0.48 17.37
C ARG A 225 7.40 0.02 17.02
N PRO A 226 7.23 -0.97 16.12
CA PRO A 226 5.92 -1.54 15.85
C PRO A 226 5.35 -2.23 17.10
N GLU A 227 4.02 -2.19 17.25
CA GLU A 227 3.29 -2.95 18.28
C GLU A 227 3.37 -4.46 18.03
N GLN A 228 3.38 -4.84 16.75
CA GLN A 228 3.49 -6.21 16.29
C GLN A 228 4.34 -6.24 15.04
N ASP A 229 5.17 -7.26 14.88
CA ASP A 229 5.91 -7.49 13.64
C ASP A 229 5.91 -8.96 13.22
N TRP A 230 6.10 -9.20 11.93
CA TRP A 230 6.19 -10.53 11.34
C TRP A 230 7.03 -10.53 10.07
N VAL A 231 7.41 -11.72 9.61
CA VAL A 231 8.13 -11.90 8.36
C VAL A 231 7.16 -12.15 7.21
N TRP A 232 7.32 -11.39 6.14
CA TRP A 232 6.67 -11.66 4.87
C TRP A 232 7.68 -12.24 3.88
N ARG A 233 7.51 -13.52 3.51
CA ARG A 233 8.27 -14.17 2.44
C ARG A 233 7.74 -13.73 1.07
N ILE A 234 8.05 -12.50 0.68
CA ILE A 234 7.52 -11.87 -0.53
C ILE A 234 7.92 -12.64 -1.80
N ALA A 235 9.15 -13.15 -1.85
CA ALA A 235 9.63 -14.00 -2.93
C ALA A 235 10.42 -15.18 -2.34
N PRO A 236 9.80 -16.35 -2.13
CA PRO A 236 10.55 -17.54 -1.70
C PRO A 236 11.57 -17.96 -2.77
N ALA A 237 12.57 -18.76 -2.37
CA ALA A 237 13.54 -19.32 -3.30
C ALA A 237 12.83 -20.04 -4.47
N GLY A 238 13.25 -19.72 -5.69
CA GLY A 238 12.63 -20.15 -6.94
C GLY A 238 11.68 -19.12 -7.58
N GLU A 239 11.27 -18.06 -6.89
CA GLU A 239 10.42 -17.01 -7.46
C GLU A 239 11.20 -15.93 -8.21
N LEU A 240 12.20 -15.29 -7.57
CA LEU A 240 13.04 -14.27 -8.20
C LEU A 240 14.44 -14.80 -8.57
N ASP A 241 14.99 -15.67 -7.73
CA ASP A 241 16.24 -16.37 -7.95
C ASP A 241 16.09 -17.82 -7.48
N ARG A 242 16.89 -18.75 -8.02
CA ARG A 242 16.81 -20.18 -7.67
C ARG A 242 17.10 -20.48 -6.21
N LYS A 243 17.95 -19.67 -5.56
CA LYS A 243 18.48 -19.91 -4.21
C LYS A 243 18.14 -18.79 -3.24
N ILE A 244 18.05 -17.56 -3.72
CA ILE A 244 17.76 -16.41 -2.87
C ILE A 244 16.27 -16.30 -2.63
N GLU A 245 15.90 -16.19 -1.36
CA GLU A 245 14.59 -15.70 -0.96
C GLU A 245 14.67 -14.25 -0.49
N VAL A 246 13.62 -13.50 -0.79
CA VAL A 246 13.42 -12.14 -0.31
C VAL A 246 12.37 -12.17 0.80
N ARG A 247 12.76 -11.70 1.97
CA ARG A 247 11.93 -11.59 3.18
C ARG A 247 11.81 -10.12 3.55
N HIS A 248 10.61 -9.64 3.83
CA HIS A 248 10.41 -8.33 4.43
C HIS A 248 10.08 -8.52 5.92
N ARG A 249 10.63 -7.66 6.79
CA ARG A 249 10.06 -7.48 8.14
C ARG A 249 8.98 -6.43 8.06
N VAL A 250 7.77 -6.83 8.44
CA VAL A 250 6.55 -6.02 8.36
C VAL A 250 6.11 -5.70 9.78
N GLY A 251 5.82 -4.43 10.03
CA GLY A 251 5.33 -3.95 11.31
C GLY A 251 3.88 -3.48 11.21
N PHE A 252 3.23 -3.45 12.38
CA PHE A 252 1.97 -2.78 12.62
C PHE A 252 2.15 -1.68 13.67
N TRP A 253 1.63 -0.49 13.39
CA TRP A 253 1.67 0.66 14.28
C TRP A 253 0.28 1.27 14.42
N ARG A 254 -0.01 1.83 15.59
CA ARG A 254 -1.07 2.84 15.77
C ARG A 254 -0.39 4.15 16.17
N PRO A 255 0.04 4.97 15.19
CA PRO A 255 0.66 6.26 15.49
C PRO A 255 -0.30 7.08 16.35
N ASP A 256 0.21 7.69 17.42
CA ASP A 256 -0.60 8.58 18.24
C ASP A 256 -1.22 9.66 17.33
N ALA A 257 -2.55 9.71 17.30
CA ALA A 257 -3.25 10.87 16.79
C ALA A 257 -2.95 11.98 17.79
N GLY A 258 -1.90 12.77 17.54
CA GLY A 258 -1.35 13.77 18.47
C GLY A 258 -2.43 14.69 19.05
N ARG A 259 -3.01 14.26 20.17
CA ARG A 259 -3.97 15.01 21.00
C ARG A 259 -3.24 15.58 22.20
#